data_AF-A0A2V8BBC0-F1
#
_entry.id   AF-A0A2V8BBC0-F1
#
_cell.length_a   1.000
_cell.length_b   1.000
_cell.length_c   1.000
_cell.angle_alpha   90.00
_cell.angle_beta   90.00
_cell.angle_gamma   90.00
#
_symmetry.space_group_name_H-M   'P 1'
#
loop_
_entity.id
_entity.type
_entity.pdbx_description
1 polymer ?
#
loop_
_entity_poly.entity_id
_entity_poly.type
_entity_poly.pdbx_seq_one_letter_code
_entity_poly.pdbx_strand_id
1 'polypeptide(L)'
;MFLDSATLHDLEVFSTSAACGPTLVSLVDRTRTRAGRKHLCRRLVAPAAHSAEEILALQRVHQVLAAEAVNYRTTVDRADADGAERYLSSNWQLPDGRSGLERFVLGVWRPGWYRQYLWEVGNGRARVVALLHAATDLGKQLSVADATVLQDIGATIASHLDTPDAQELLRLGTRQSTSAQLAFDQ
;
A
#
# COMPACT_ATOMS: atom_id res chain seq x y z
N MET A 1 -22.22 1.87 -17.89
CA MET A 1 -22.21 0.83 -18.94
C MET A 1 -21.46 -0.37 -18.39
N PHE A 2 -22.08 -1.55 -18.37
CA PHE A 2 -21.40 -2.81 -18.05
C PHE A 2 -21.02 -3.50 -19.36
N LEU A 3 -19.77 -3.95 -19.48
CA LEU A 3 -19.29 -4.71 -20.63
C LEU A 3 -19.47 -6.20 -20.34
N ASP A 4 -20.04 -6.94 -21.28
CA ASP A 4 -20.14 -8.39 -21.18
C ASP A 4 -18.79 -9.06 -21.47
N SER A 5 -18.68 -10.35 -21.13
CA SER A 5 -17.42 -11.08 -21.27
C SER A 5 -16.99 -11.23 -22.74
N ALA A 6 -17.92 -11.25 -23.69
CA ALA A 6 -17.62 -11.36 -25.11
C ALA A 6 -16.98 -10.06 -25.63
N THR A 7 -17.57 -8.91 -25.30
CA THR A 7 -17.03 -7.59 -25.67
C THR A 7 -15.65 -7.35 -25.04
N LEU A 8 -15.43 -7.77 -23.79
CA LEU A 8 -14.11 -7.65 -23.15
C LEU A 8 -13.03 -8.52 -23.82
N HIS A 9 -13.42 -9.65 -24.41
CA HIS A 9 -12.51 -10.52 -25.15
C HIS A 9 -12.21 -9.96 -26.54
N ASP A 10 -13.23 -9.47 -27.24
CA ASP A 10 -13.09 -8.85 -28.57
C ASP A 10 -12.22 -7.58 -28.52
N LEU A 11 -12.32 -6.81 -27.44
CA LEU A 11 -11.47 -5.63 -27.18
C LEU A 11 -10.09 -5.98 -26.61
N GLU A 12 -9.79 -7.27 -26.49
CA GLU A 12 -8.54 -7.82 -25.94
C GLU A 12 -8.11 -7.19 -24.60
N VAL A 13 -9.09 -6.93 -23.72
CA VAL A 13 -8.86 -6.17 -22.47
C VAL A 13 -7.95 -6.95 -21.52
N PHE A 14 -8.27 -8.24 -21.30
CA PHE A 14 -7.56 -9.12 -20.37
C PHE A 14 -6.86 -10.29 -21.05
N SER A 15 -7.31 -10.68 -22.23
CA SER A 15 -6.80 -11.80 -23.02
C SER A 15 -6.75 -11.38 -24.48
N THR A 16 -5.77 -11.89 -25.21
CA THR A 16 -5.60 -11.62 -26.65
C THR A 16 -5.85 -12.91 -27.44
N SER A 17 -6.30 -12.75 -28.67
CA SER A 17 -6.48 -13.85 -29.62
C SER A 17 -5.15 -14.39 -30.15
N ALA A 18 -4.10 -13.59 -30.15
CA ALA A 18 -2.75 -13.97 -30.53
C ALA A 18 -1.97 -14.57 -29.35
N ALA A 19 -1.26 -15.68 -29.56
CA ALA A 19 -0.34 -16.21 -28.55
C ALA A 19 0.71 -15.13 -28.21
N CYS A 20 0.63 -14.59 -26.99
CA CYS A 20 1.52 -13.55 -26.44
C CYS A 20 1.35 -12.11 -26.99
N GLY A 21 0.21 -11.76 -27.57
CA GLY A 21 -0.13 -10.36 -27.88
C GLY A 21 -0.29 -9.47 -26.64
N PRO A 22 -0.01 -8.14 -26.72
CA PRO A 22 -0.27 -7.22 -25.62
C PRO A 22 -1.78 -7.03 -25.41
N THR A 23 -2.22 -7.00 -24.15
CA THR A 23 -3.61 -6.70 -23.78
C THR A 23 -3.72 -5.24 -23.38
N LEU A 24 -4.93 -4.67 -23.40
CA LEU A 24 -5.12 -3.28 -22.95
C LEU A 24 -4.57 -3.08 -21.53
N VAL A 25 -4.81 -4.03 -20.63
CA VAL A 25 -4.26 -4.00 -19.27
C VAL A 25 -2.74 -4.00 -19.26
N SER A 26 -2.07 -4.83 -20.07
CA SER A 26 -0.59 -4.88 -20.06
C SER A 26 0.05 -3.59 -20.56
N LEU A 27 -0.67 -2.81 -21.37
CA LEU A 27 -0.22 -1.51 -21.87
C LEU A 27 -0.40 -0.39 -20.84
N VAL A 28 -1.54 -0.37 -20.14
CA VAL A 28 -1.93 0.74 -19.25
C VAL A 28 -1.60 0.51 -17.77
N ASP A 29 -1.42 -0.74 -17.34
CA ASP A 29 -1.13 -1.05 -15.93
C ASP A 29 0.29 -0.60 -15.56
N ARG A 30 0.35 0.53 -14.87
CA ARG A 30 1.56 1.07 -14.22
C ARG A 30 1.39 1.14 -12.70
N THR A 31 0.44 0.39 -12.16
CA THR A 31 0.15 0.41 -10.73
C THR A 31 1.29 -0.24 -9.94
N ARG A 32 1.56 0.28 -8.73
CA ARG A 32 2.65 -0.19 -7.87
C ARG A 32 2.22 -1.21 -6.84
N THR A 33 0.91 -1.38 -6.65
CA THR A 33 0.33 -2.22 -5.61
C THR A 33 -0.64 -3.22 -6.23
N ARG A 34 -0.75 -4.39 -5.62
CA ARG A 34 -1.76 -5.39 -6.00
C ARG A 34 -3.17 -4.82 -5.93
N ALA A 35 -3.47 -4.03 -4.90
CA ALA A 35 -4.75 -3.37 -4.72
C ALA A 35 -5.04 -2.35 -5.85
N GLY A 36 -4.03 -1.57 -6.27
CA GLY A 36 -4.12 -0.63 -7.38
C GLY A 36 -4.44 -1.33 -8.69
N ARG A 37 -3.72 -2.41 -9.02
CA ARG A 37 -4.00 -3.23 -10.20
C ARG A 37 -5.42 -3.80 -10.18
N LYS A 38 -5.85 -4.32 -9.03
CA LYS A 38 -7.22 -4.84 -8.87
C LYS A 38 -8.28 -3.75 -9.10
N HIS A 39 -8.03 -2.54 -8.59
CA HIS A 39 -8.92 -1.39 -8.81
C HIS A 39 -8.95 -0.98 -10.28
N LEU A 40 -7.80 -0.91 -10.96
CA LEU A 40 -7.70 -0.64 -12.39
C LEU A 40 -8.51 -1.66 -13.20
N CYS A 41 -8.31 -2.96 -12.96
CA CYS A 41 -9.07 -4.00 -13.65
C CYS A 41 -10.58 -3.86 -13.44
N ARG A 42 -11.03 -3.55 -12.21
CA ARG A 42 -12.46 -3.29 -11.94
C ARG A 42 -12.99 -2.10 -12.73
N ARG A 43 -12.21 -1.01 -12.83
CA ARG A 43 -12.59 0.19 -13.59
C ARG A 43 -12.64 -0.05 -15.10
N LEU A 44 -11.84 -0.96 -15.63
CA LEU A 44 -11.89 -1.35 -17.04
C LEU A 44 -13.11 -2.21 -17.37
N VAL A 45 -13.54 -3.09 -16.45
CA VAL A 45 -14.76 -3.89 -16.60
C VAL A 45 -16.03 -3.04 -16.45
N ALA A 46 -16.03 -2.16 -15.45
CA ALA A 46 -17.14 -1.30 -15.11
C ALA A 46 -16.61 0.14 -14.94
N PRO A 47 -16.59 0.94 -16.02
CA PRO A 47 -16.18 2.33 -15.96
C PRO A 47 -17.10 3.08 -15.02
N ALA A 48 -16.59 3.52 -13.87
CA ALA A 48 -17.45 4.14 -12.85
C ALA A 48 -17.71 5.63 -13.06
N ALA A 49 -17.22 6.23 -14.16
CA ALA A 49 -17.68 7.53 -14.60
C ALA A 49 -18.82 7.33 -15.61
N HIS A 50 -19.99 7.84 -15.28
CA HIS A 50 -21.21 7.74 -16.09
C HIS A 50 -21.69 9.12 -16.57
N SER A 51 -21.14 10.21 -16.01
CA SER A 51 -21.41 11.58 -16.47
C SER A 51 -20.17 12.23 -17.09
N ALA A 52 -20.40 13.22 -17.96
CA ALA A 52 -19.31 14.01 -18.54
C ALA A 52 -18.51 14.76 -17.45
N GLU A 53 -19.18 15.20 -16.39
CA GLU A 53 -18.57 15.88 -15.25
C GLU A 53 -17.59 14.97 -14.50
N GLU A 54 -17.97 13.73 -14.22
CA GLU A 54 -17.09 12.74 -13.57
C GLU A 54 -15.86 12.42 -14.42
N ILE A 55 -16.03 12.34 -15.75
CA ILE A 55 -14.91 12.12 -16.69
C ILE A 55 -13.95 13.31 -16.65
N LEU A 56 -14.47 14.54 -16.72
CA LEU A 56 -13.65 15.76 -16.65
C LEU A 56 -12.93 15.88 -15.31
N ALA A 57 -13.59 15.54 -14.19
CA ALA A 57 -12.97 15.51 -12.88
C ALA A 57 -11.80 14.50 -12.82
N LEU A 58 -11.97 13.29 -13.36
CA LEU A 58 -10.90 12.30 -13.44
C LEU A 58 -9.75 12.72 -14.35
N GLN A 59 -10.05 13.38 -15.48
CA GLN A 59 -9.03 13.94 -16.35
C GLN A 59 -8.25 15.05 -15.65
N ARG A 60 -8.92 15.91 -14.89
CA ARG A 60 -8.26 16.95 -14.08
C ARG A 60 -7.35 16.35 -13.03
N VAL A 61 -7.84 15.33 -12.30
CA VAL A 61 -7.03 14.55 -11.35
C VAL A 61 -5.79 14.00 -12.02
N HIS A 62 -5.95 13.37 -13.19
CA HIS A 62 -4.81 12.82 -13.93
C HIS A 62 -3.80 13.89 -14.33
N GLN A 63 -4.24 15.05 -14.82
CA GLN A 63 -3.35 16.17 -15.19
C GLN A 63 -2.53 16.67 -13.98
N VAL A 64 -3.17 16.84 -12.83
CA VAL A 64 -2.51 17.29 -11.59
C VAL A 64 -1.49 16.25 -11.11
N LEU A 65 -1.86 14.96 -11.12
CA LEU A 65 -0.94 13.88 -10.75
C LEU A 65 0.21 13.74 -11.76
N ALA A 66 -0.05 13.97 -13.05
CA ALA A 66 0.96 13.87 -14.11
C ALA A 66 1.98 15.02 -14.03
N ALA A 67 1.56 16.23 -13.66
CA ALA A 67 2.45 17.37 -13.47
C ALA A 67 3.51 17.12 -12.38
N GLU A 68 3.12 16.40 -11.32
CA GLU A 68 3.96 16.07 -10.17
C GLU A 68 4.32 14.57 -10.11
N ALA A 69 4.32 13.89 -11.26
CA ALA A 69 4.40 12.44 -11.33
C ALA A 69 5.62 11.85 -10.63
N VAL A 70 6.77 12.53 -10.69
CA VAL A 70 8.01 12.08 -10.03
C VAL A 70 7.86 12.09 -8.52
N ASN A 71 7.24 13.13 -7.96
CA ASN A 71 7.07 13.27 -6.51
C ASN A 71 6.08 12.22 -5.99
N TYR A 72 4.92 12.09 -6.64
CA TYR A 72 3.94 11.07 -6.28
C TYR A 72 4.50 9.65 -6.41
N ARG A 73 5.21 9.36 -7.51
CA ARG A 73 5.84 8.05 -7.71
C ARG A 73 6.86 7.75 -6.63
N THR A 74 7.68 8.73 -6.26
CA THR A 74 8.68 8.56 -5.20
C THR A 74 8.03 8.27 -3.84
N THR A 75 6.95 8.98 -3.50
CA THR A 75 6.19 8.75 -2.25
C THR A 75 5.56 7.35 -2.24
N VAL A 76 4.92 6.94 -3.33
CA VAL A 76 4.28 5.61 -3.44
C VAL A 76 5.32 4.48 -3.44
N ASP A 77 6.45 4.65 -4.14
CA ASP A 77 7.50 3.64 -4.20
C ASP A 77 8.18 3.44 -2.83
N ARG A 78 8.31 4.51 -2.01
CA ARG A 78 8.81 4.41 -0.63
C ARG A 78 7.86 3.70 0.33
N ALA A 79 6.55 3.71 0.05
CA ALA A 79 5.54 3.20 0.95
C ALA A 79 5.56 1.67 1.09
N ASP A 80 6.04 0.93 0.07
CA ASP A 80 6.05 -0.55 0.00
C ASP A 80 4.77 -1.18 0.58
N ALA A 81 3.60 -0.70 0.12
CA ALA A 81 2.31 -1.07 0.71
C ALA A 81 2.04 -2.58 0.64
N ASP A 82 2.41 -3.24 -0.46
CA ASP A 82 2.31 -4.70 -0.61
C ASP A 82 3.24 -5.43 0.38
N GLY A 83 4.44 -4.89 0.66
CA GLY A 83 5.37 -5.43 1.64
C GLY A 83 4.87 -5.26 3.08
N ALA A 84 4.26 -4.13 3.40
CA ALA A 84 3.60 -3.89 4.68
C ALA A 84 2.39 -4.82 4.87
N GLU A 85 1.55 -4.98 3.85
CA GLU A 85 0.42 -5.91 3.88
C GLU A 85 0.89 -7.35 4.12
N ARG A 86 1.97 -7.79 3.45
CA ARG A 86 2.55 -9.13 3.67
C ARG A 86 2.98 -9.33 5.11
N TYR A 87 3.62 -8.34 5.72
CA TYR A 87 4.03 -8.41 7.13
C TYR A 87 2.82 -8.50 8.06
N LEU A 88 1.83 -7.63 7.89
CA LEU A 88 0.60 -7.65 8.69
C LEU A 88 -0.22 -8.93 8.52
N SER A 89 -0.13 -9.57 7.34
CA SER A 89 -0.77 -10.86 7.06
C SER A 89 0.07 -12.07 7.50
N SER A 90 1.30 -11.85 7.97
CA SER A 90 2.18 -12.95 8.35
C SER A 90 1.72 -13.53 9.68
N ASN A 91 1.53 -14.85 9.73
CA ASN A 91 1.16 -15.56 10.95
C ASN A 91 2.39 -15.85 11.82
N TRP A 92 3.39 -14.96 11.81
CA TRP A 92 4.61 -15.14 12.58
C TRP A 92 4.34 -14.82 14.04
N GLN A 93 3.65 -15.74 14.72
CA GLN A 93 3.34 -15.61 16.13
C GLN A 93 4.65 -15.64 16.90
N LEU A 94 4.91 -14.57 17.67
CA LEU A 94 5.75 -14.71 18.85
C LEU A 94 5.14 -15.89 19.64
N PRO A 95 5.93 -16.88 20.06
CA PRO A 95 5.43 -17.87 20.98
C PRO A 95 5.25 -17.19 22.35
N ASP A 96 4.18 -16.40 22.48
CA ASP A 96 3.78 -15.62 23.65
C ASP A 96 3.48 -16.49 24.88
N GLY A 97 3.48 -17.82 24.71
CA GLY A 97 3.42 -18.80 25.79
C GLY A 97 4.78 -19.17 26.42
N ARG A 98 5.90 -18.59 25.98
CA ARG A 98 7.23 -19.01 26.46
C ARG A 98 7.61 -18.38 27.80
N SER A 99 8.09 -19.23 28.70
CA SER A 99 8.45 -18.90 30.08
C SER A 99 9.61 -17.89 30.17
N GLY A 100 9.74 -17.19 31.31
CA GLY A 100 10.80 -16.18 31.52
C GLY A 100 12.23 -16.71 31.33
N LEU A 101 12.44 -18.01 31.53
CA LEU A 101 13.72 -18.71 31.30
C LEU A 101 14.03 -18.85 29.81
N GLU A 102 13.04 -19.15 28.97
CA GLU A 102 13.20 -19.17 27.51
C GLU A 102 13.48 -17.78 26.96
N ARG A 103 12.87 -16.74 27.55
CA ARG A 103 13.17 -15.33 27.19
C ARG A 103 14.62 -14.95 27.53
N PHE A 104 15.15 -15.42 28.66
CA PHE A 104 16.55 -15.24 29.04
C PHE A 104 17.50 -16.00 28.11
N VAL A 105 17.21 -17.27 27.80
CA VAL A 105 18.00 -18.10 26.87
C VAL A 105 17.98 -17.50 25.45
N LEU A 106 16.86 -16.96 24.99
CA LEU A 106 16.79 -16.25 23.71
C LEU A 106 17.60 -14.94 23.71
N GLY A 107 17.68 -14.26 24.85
CA GLY A 107 18.54 -13.08 25.03
C GLY A 107 20.04 -13.41 24.92
N VAL A 108 20.46 -14.55 25.47
CA VAL A 108 21.88 -14.96 25.58
C VAL A 108 22.37 -15.79 24.39
N TRP A 109 21.59 -16.77 23.94
CA TRP A 109 22.00 -17.75 22.92
C TRP A 109 21.48 -17.48 21.51
N ARG A 110 20.52 -16.54 21.34
CA ARG A 110 19.90 -16.09 20.07
C ARG A 110 20.00 -17.12 18.92
N PRO A 111 19.19 -18.20 18.94
CA PRO A 111 19.17 -19.21 17.89
C PRO A 111 18.93 -18.59 16.50
N GLY A 112 19.35 -19.29 15.43
CA GLY A 112 19.23 -18.77 14.06
C GLY A 112 17.81 -18.32 13.68
N TRP A 113 16.79 -19.11 14.05
CA TRP A 113 15.39 -18.76 13.83
C TRP A 113 14.95 -17.48 14.55
N TYR A 114 15.50 -17.20 15.75
CA TYR A 114 15.17 -16.01 16.52
C TYR A 114 15.82 -14.75 15.94
N ARG A 115 17.04 -14.88 15.40
CA ARG A 115 17.69 -13.79 14.67
C ARG A 115 16.93 -13.47 13.38
N GLN A 116 16.47 -14.49 12.67
CA GLN A 116 15.65 -14.33 11.47
C GLN A 116 14.33 -13.63 11.82
N TYR A 117 13.65 -14.06 12.88
CA TYR A 117 12.45 -13.40 13.37
C TYR A 117 12.67 -11.90 13.66
N LEU A 118 13.67 -11.54 14.46
CA LEU A 118 13.95 -10.14 14.78
C LEU A 118 14.31 -9.31 13.53
N TRP A 119 14.95 -9.93 12.54
CA TRP A 119 15.23 -9.30 11.26
C TRP A 119 13.95 -9.05 10.45
N GLU A 120 13.04 -10.03 10.39
CA GLU A 120 11.75 -9.91 9.71
C GLU A 120 10.85 -8.85 10.36
N VAL A 121 10.75 -8.82 11.69
CA VAL A 121 10.03 -7.77 12.43
C VAL A 121 10.68 -6.40 12.23
N GLY A 122 12.00 -6.32 12.25
CA GLY A 122 12.72 -5.08 11.95
C GLY A 122 12.37 -4.52 10.57
N ASN A 123 12.30 -5.39 9.56
CA ASN A 123 11.90 -5.02 8.20
C ASN A 123 10.41 -4.67 8.10
N GLY A 124 9.54 -5.47 8.75
CA GLY A 124 8.10 -5.23 8.80
C GLY A 124 7.79 -3.87 9.41
N ARG A 125 8.40 -3.56 10.55
CA ARG A 125 8.33 -2.24 11.18
C ARG A 125 8.78 -1.12 10.26
N ALA A 126 9.94 -1.27 9.61
CA ALA A 126 10.45 -0.24 8.70
C ALA A 126 9.46 0.04 7.57
N ARG A 127 8.81 -1.00 7.01
CA ARG A 127 7.77 -0.87 5.97
C ARG A 127 6.51 -0.18 6.48
N VAL A 128 5.99 -0.59 7.64
CA VAL A 128 4.79 0.03 8.23
C VAL A 128 5.03 1.51 8.53
N VAL A 129 6.19 1.86 9.10
CA VAL A 129 6.55 3.26 9.38
C VAL A 129 6.72 4.05 8.08
N ALA A 130 7.38 3.47 7.07
CA ALA A 130 7.51 4.12 5.75
C ALA A 130 6.16 4.34 5.08
N LEU A 131 5.23 3.39 5.19
CA LEU A 131 3.85 3.52 4.70
C LEU A 131 3.10 4.65 5.42
N LEU A 132 3.20 4.74 6.74
CA LEU A 132 2.54 5.80 7.52
C LEU A 132 3.10 7.20 7.17
N HIS A 133 4.42 7.32 7.02
CA HIS A 133 5.04 8.58 6.57
C HIS A 133 4.62 8.93 5.15
N ALA A 134 4.68 7.98 4.22
CA ALA A 134 4.27 8.21 2.83
C ALA A 134 2.79 8.59 2.74
N ALA A 135 1.91 7.97 3.53
CA ALA A 135 0.50 8.32 3.60
C ALA A 135 0.28 9.74 4.16
N THR A 136 1.04 10.12 5.19
CA THR A 136 0.99 11.48 5.76
C THR A 136 1.42 12.53 4.74
N ASP A 137 2.55 12.30 4.06
CA ASP A 137 3.08 13.21 3.05
C ASP A 137 2.15 13.30 1.84
N LEU A 138 1.62 12.16 1.40
CA LEU A 138 0.64 12.11 0.31
C LEU A 138 -0.65 12.86 0.70
N GLY A 139 -1.18 12.65 1.90
CA GLY A 139 -2.37 13.36 2.39
C GLY A 139 -2.20 14.88 2.36
N LYS A 140 -1.03 15.39 2.78
CA LYS A 140 -0.68 16.82 2.72
C LYS A 140 -0.54 17.34 1.29
N GLN A 141 0.08 16.57 0.40
CA GLN A 141 0.21 16.95 -1.01
C GLN A 141 -1.15 17.02 -1.71
N LEU A 142 -2.02 16.05 -1.40
CA LEU A 142 -3.35 15.95 -1.98
C LEU A 142 -4.32 17.03 -1.46
N SER A 143 -4.19 17.45 -0.20
CA SER A 143 -5.07 18.48 0.38
C SER A 143 -4.88 19.87 -0.22
N VAL A 144 -3.72 20.15 -0.82
CA VAL A 144 -3.42 21.42 -1.52
C VAL A 144 -3.48 21.30 -3.04
N ALA A 145 -3.80 20.11 -3.57
CA ALA A 145 -3.86 19.87 -5.00
C ALA A 145 -5.05 20.59 -5.64
N ASP A 146 -4.88 21.08 -6.87
CA ASP A 146 -5.92 21.79 -7.63
C ASP A 146 -6.89 20.82 -8.33
N ALA A 147 -7.50 19.94 -7.52
CA ALA A 147 -8.59 19.04 -7.90
C ALA A 147 -9.35 18.60 -6.64
N THR A 148 -10.65 18.89 -6.56
CA THR A 148 -11.51 18.56 -5.40
C THR A 148 -11.46 17.08 -5.03
N VAL A 149 -11.48 16.19 -6.03
CA VAL A 149 -11.38 14.74 -5.80
C VAL A 149 -10.08 14.35 -5.10
N LEU A 150 -8.95 15.02 -5.40
CA LEU A 150 -7.69 14.77 -4.71
C LEU A 150 -7.74 15.29 -3.27
N GLN A 151 -8.32 16.46 -3.05
CA GLN A 151 -8.50 17.03 -1.71
C GLN A 151 -9.35 16.12 -0.82
N ASP A 152 -10.45 15.55 -1.35
CA ASP A 152 -11.30 14.59 -0.64
C ASP A 152 -10.55 13.30 -0.27
N ILE A 153 -9.71 12.80 -1.18
CA ILE A 153 -8.83 11.65 -0.90
C ILE A 153 -7.82 12.01 0.19
N GLY A 154 -7.21 13.19 0.12
CA GLY A 154 -6.30 13.70 1.13
C GLY A 154 -6.94 13.79 2.52
N ALA A 155 -8.16 14.31 2.59
CA ALA A 155 -8.95 14.36 3.83
C ALA A 155 -9.27 12.96 4.36
N THR A 156 -9.62 12.03 3.48
CA THR A 156 -9.87 10.62 3.86
C THR A 156 -8.62 9.98 4.45
N ILE A 157 -7.46 10.15 3.80
CA ILE A 157 -6.18 9.66 4.31
C ILE A 157 -5.87 10.26 5.68
N ALA A 158 -6.04 11.58 5.85
CA ALA A 158 -5.81 12.25 7.12
C ALA A 158 -6.73 11.69 8.22
N SER A 159 -8.00 11.47 7.92
CA SER A 159 -8.95 10.91 8.90
C SER A 159 -8.60 9.49 9.34
N HIS A 160 -8.05 8.66 8.45
CA HIS A 160 -7.58 7.32 8.81
C HIS A 160 -6.29 7.33 9.62
N LEU A 161 -5.44 8.35 9.45
CA LEU A 161 -4.18 8.49 10.18
C LEU A 161 -4.36 9.20 11.53
N ASP A 162 -5.46 9.92 11.75
CA ASP A 162 -5.77 10.61 13.00
C ASP A 162 -6.30 9.63 14.06
N THR A 163 -5.49 8.63 14.40
CA THR A 163 -5.79 7.62 15.40
C THR A 163 -4.63 7.50 16.40
N PRO A 164 -4.93 7.18 17.68
CA PRO A 164 -3.88 6.96 18.67
C PRO A 164 -2.94 5.81 18.28
N ASP A 165 -3.46 4.79 17.60
CA ASP A 165 -2.69 3.63 17.16
C ASP A 165 -1.65 4.00 16.09
N ALA A 166 -2.02 4.85 15.12
CA ALA A 166 -1.07 5.35 14.11
C ALA A 166 0.05 6.18 14.75
N GLN A 167 -0.29 7.02 15.74
CA GLN A 167 0.69 7.80 16.50
C GLN A 167 1.62 6.91 17.32
N GLU A 168 1.09 5.86 17.94
CA GLU A 168 1.86 4.90 18.73
C GLU A 168 2.81 4.08 17.84
N LEU A 169 2.35 3.60 16.67
CA LEU A 169 3.18 2.90 15.70
C LEU A 169 4.34 3.77 15.20
N LEU A 170 4.10 5.06 14.93
CA LEU A 170 5.16 6.00 14.58
C LEU A 170 6.16 6.17 15.74
N ARG A 171 5.67 6.30 16.98
CA ARG A 171 6.50 6.43 18.17
C ARG A 171 7.38 5.20 18.38
N LEU A 172 6.83 4.00 18.29
CA LEU A 172 7.55 2.73 18.40
C LEU A 172 8.52 2.52 17.24
N GLY A 173 8.18 3.00 16.05
CA GLY A 173 9.01 2.99 14.85
C GLY A 173 10.37 3.67 15.02
N THR A 174 10.45 4.74 15.83
CA THR A 174 11.69 5.47 16.08
C THR A 174 12.70 4.73 16.98
N ARG A 175 12.26 3.70 17.71
CA ARG A 175 13.07 3.03 18.73
C ARG A 175 13.80 1.82 18.15
N GLN A 176 15.13 1.78 18.18
CA GLN A 176 15.91 0.69 17.57
C GLN A 176 16.19 -0.51 18.48
N SER A 177 15.68 -0.56 19.72
CA SER A 177 15.96 -1.66 20.64
C SER A 177 15.21 -2.95 20.28
N THR A 178 15.77 -4.10 20.65
CA THR A 178 15.09 -5.41 20.52
C THR A 178 13.76 -5.44 21.30
N SER A 179 13.70 -4.79 22.46
CA SER A 179 12.45 -4.64 23.21
C SER A 179 11.39 -3.83 22.46
N ALA A 180 11.79 -2.82 21.70
CA ALA A 180 10.86 -2.03 20.89
C ALA A 180 10.41 -2.76 19.62
N GLN A 181 11.24 -3.65 19.07
CA GLN A 181 10.81 -4.54 17.98
C GLN A 181 9.74 -5.51 18.46
N LEU A 182 9.94 -6.13 19.63
CA LEU A 182 8.95 -7.02 20.24
C LEU A 182 7.65 -6.28 20.58
N ALA A 183 7.74 -5.09 21.17
CA ALA A 183 6.56 -4.28 21.49
C ALA A 183 5.83 -3.73 20.26
N PHE A 184 6.49 -3.67 19.10
CA PHE A 184 5.87 -3.26 17.84
C PHE A 184 5.09 -4.40 17.16
N ASP A 185 5.51 -5.64 17.41
CA ASP A 185 4.91 -6.85 16.85
C ASP A 185 3.68 -7.35 17.65
N GLN A 186 3.48 -6.79 18.85
CA GLN A 186 2.37 -7.07 19.78
C GLN A 186 1.23 -6.07 19.61
#